data_AF-A0A7J7J841-F1
#
_entry.id   AF-A0A7J7J841-F1
#
_cell.length_a   1.000
_cell.length_b   1.000
_cell.length_c   1.000
_cell.angle_alpha   90.00
_cell.angle_beta   90.00
_cell.angle_gamma   90.00
#
_symmetry.space_group_name_H-M   'P 1'
#
loop_
_entity.id
_entity.type
_entity.pdbx_description
1 polymer ?
#
loop_
_entity_poly.entity_id
_entity_poly.type
_entity_poly.pdbx_seq_one_letter_code
_entity_poly.pdbx_strand_id
1 'polypeptide(L)'
;MLILQFRRQIICSDLPAHSRTYLTEKEEAWTLGLGSYQLMCLHSQLCDVVPQLSRYPLPQLPYEPRGVWCFIYDREQAEGNVCTELEKWFQCAVDVCGQKLFLAVWFEEMNDSEYYDQLNDWKIKEFEEQVDIARERVINVAHLGSEHAVNLQELCQDYELEDRAFNDWCRALTALYNAKLHPFIDLREIANEKMRIAKSHLADPALGPRPKAEHTKKLLHWDGQYSEMQTIILDHYVSFYSTIYSFLSDMHSRMKKDQSKFGKASFTRLASSRLFRVEGEKLNVKLQHLRAQSKHSSHEITCTMKLMANIDSSTPDANDLLNSHENKVYELKCRMLDLKIKVLEVEVKLARLKKEVSAHNIKEINNTDEFFDAVEEESQLDQVDVQSEAKHQTVTLKEEITSLSAKISRLSKKQAQLRNQIADMEQQKEAKEKMKVQKREQQEKHHLVQKKFLYMDRGEKSKHKKRLVCRSFTMRREKNCTENKEIQTEKQE
;
A
#
# COMPACT_ATOMS: atom_id res chain seq x y z
N MET A 1 -13.20 16.31 1.57
CA MET A 1 -12.47 17.26 0.69
C MET A 1 -13.44 17.84 -0.32
N LEU A 2 -13.69 19.14 -0.25
CA LEU A 2 -14.43 19.91 -1.26
C LEU A 2 -13.41 20.44 -2.28
N ILE A 3 -13.62 20.16 -3.56
CA ILE A 3 -12.78 20.70 -4.64
C ILE A 3 -13.51 21.92 -5.19
N LEU A 4 -12.94 23.10 -4.99
CA LEU A 4 -13.52 24.36 -5.46
C LEU A 4 -12.80 24.81 -6.74
N GLN A 5 -13.58 25.13 -7.78
CA GLN A 5 -13.10 25.65 -9.06
C GLN A 5 -13.54 27.10 -9.21
N PHE A 6 -12.59 28.03 -9.24
CA PHE A 6 -12.84 29.45 -9.48
C PHE A 6 -12.42 29.82 -10.91
N ARG A 7 -13.33 30.41 -11.68
CA ARG A 7 -13.05 30.96 -13.02
C ARG A 7 -12.87 32.48 -12.95
N ARG A 8 -11.79 33.00 -13.53
CA ARG A 8 -11.56 34.45 -13.64
C ARG A 8 -12.38 35.03 -14.80
N GLN A 9 -13.36 35.90 -14.53
CA GLN A 9 -13.89 36.81 -15.56
C GLN A 9 -13.04 38.09 -15.54
N ILE A 10 -12.31 38.33 -16.63
CA ILE A 10 -11.39 39.47 -16.77
C ILE A 10 -12.18 40.70 -17.25
N ILE A 11 -12.10 41.80 -16.49
CA ILE A 11 -12.17 43.16 -17.03
C ILE A 11 -10.73 43.71 -16.95
N CYS A 12 -10.12 43.97 -18.12
CA CYS A 12 -8.74 44.43 -18.26
C CYS A 12 -8.50 45.84 -17.67
N SER A 13 -7.37 46.05 -17.01
CA SER A 13 -6.39 47.11 -17.35
C SER A 13 -5.11 46.98 -16.51
N ASP A 14 -4.00 46.82 -17.25
CA ASP A 14 -2.62 47.27 -17.03
C ASP A 14 -1.89 47.00 -15.71
N LEU A 15 -0.92 46.07 -15.72
CA LEU A 15 0.41 46.20 -15.09
C LEU A 15 1.37 45.10 -15.64
N PRO A 16 2.70 45.35 -15.71
CA PRO A 16 3.62 44.58 -16.53
C PRO A 16 4.12 43.30 -15.86
N ALA A 17 4.42 42.32 -16.72
CA ALA A 17 4.92 40.99 -16.42
C ALA A 17 6.10 41.00 -15.44
N HIS A 18 6.15 40.00 -14.56
CA HIS A 18 7.29 39.15 -14.17
C HIS A 18 6.77 38.14 -13.12
N SER A 19 6.35 36.96 -13.56
CA SER A 19 5.93 35.86 -12.67
C SER A 19 6.02 34.52 -13.42
N ARG A 20 6.56 33.50 -12.76
CA ARG A 20 6.48 32.09 -13.20
C ARG A 20 5.66 31.31 -12.19
N THR A 21 4.35 31.49 -12.28
CA THR A 21 3.37 30.42 -12.05
C THR A 21 3.37 29.49 -13.28
N TYR A 22 3.02 28.21 -13.11
CA TYR A 22 2.67 27.39 -14.26
C TYR A 22 1.31 27.83 -14.81
N LEU A 23 1.34 28.85 -15.67
CA LEU A 23 0.22 29.28 -16.49
C LEU A 23 0.06 28.32 -17.67
N THR A 24 -1.09 27.64 -17.77
CA THR A 24 -1.54 27.08 -19.04
C THR A 24 -2.21 28.19 -19.83
N GLU A 25 -1.65 28.53 -20.99
CA GLU A 25 -2.24 29.51 -21.90
C GLU A 25 -3.64 29.04 -22.35
N LYS A 26 -4.62 29.90 -22.07
CA LYS A 26 -6.07 29.82 -22.34
C LYS A 26 -6.88 29.06 -21.27
N GLU A 27 -7.61 29.85 -20.49
CA GLU A 27 -8.49 29.54 -19.33
C GLU A 27 -7.79 29.51 -17.96
N GLU A 28 -7.64 30.71 -17.37
CA GLU A 28 -7.19 30.91 -15.99
C GLU A 28 -8.27 30.45 -14.99
N ALA A 29 -8.17 29.20 -14.53
CA ALA A 29 -8.99 28.66 -13.46
C ALA A 29 -8.11 28.25 -12.25
N TRP A 30 -8.50 28.70 -11.05
CA TRP A 30 -7.87 28.27 -9.80
C TRP A 30 -8.62 27.06 -9.23
N THR A 31 -7.89 26.00 -8.90
CA THR A 31 -8.43 24.80 -8.23
C THR A 31 -7.78 24.65 -6.87
N LEU A 32 -8.57 24.66 -5.80
CA LEU A 32 -8.11 24.42 -4.43
C LEU A 32 -8.97 23.33 -3.79
N GLY A 33 -8.30 22.32 -3.22
CA GLY A 33 -8.96 21.28 -2.43
C GLY A 33 -8.90 21.65 -0.95
N LEU A 34 -10.06 21.88 -0.31
CA LEU A 34 -10.14 22.24 1.10
C LEU A 34 -11.00 21.23 1.87
N GLY A 35 -10.56 20.88 3.08
CA GLY A 35 -11.38 20.19 4.08
C GLY A 35 -12.43 21.11 4.71
N SER A 36 -13.46 20.56 5.34
CA SER A 36 -14.54 21.38 5.94
C SER A 36 -13.99 22.30 7.05
N TYR A 37 -13.06 21.79 7.84
CA TYR A 37 -12.38 22.59 8.87
C TYR A 37 -11.49 23.70 8.28
N GLN A 38 -10.77 23.43 7.19
CA GLN A 38 -9.92 24.44 6.57
C GLN A 38 -10.76 25.62 6.06
N LEU A 39 -11.95 25.33 5.50
CA LEU A 39 -12.94 26.36 5.13
C LEU A 39 -13.37 27.20 6.34
N MET A 40 -13.62 26.56 7.49
CA MET A 40 -13.97 27.29 8.72
C MET A 40 -12.82 28.20 9.20
N CYS A 41 -11.57 27.72 9.16
CA CYS A 41 -10.42 28.52 9.54
C CYS A 41 -10.21 29.72 8.60
N LEU A 42 -10.31 29.51 7.29
CA LEU A 42 -10.19 30.58 6.29
C LEU A 42 -11.32 31.60 6.41
N HIS A 43 -12.54 31.15 6.71
CA HIS A 43 -13.66 32.04 7.02
C HIS A 43 -13.38 32.88 8.27
N SER A 44 -12.87 32.26 9.35
CA SER A 44 -12.49 32.98 10.57
C SER A 44 -11.43 34.04 10.29
N GLN A 45 -10.38 33.70 9.54
CA GLN A 45 -9.32 34.63 9.15
C GLN A 45 -9.86 35.81 8.34
N LEU A 46 -10.77 35.57 7.38
CA LEU A 46 -11.42 36.66 6.65
C LEU A 46 -12.33 37.50 7.54
N CYS A 47 -13.01 36.92 8.52
CA CYS A 47 -13.82 37.66 9.49
C CYS A 47 -12.97 38.54 10.40
N ASP A 48 -11.75 38.10 10.75
CA ASP A 48 -10.80 38.90 11.52
C ASP A 48 -10.30 40.12 10.73
N VAL A 49 -10.09 39.97 9.42
CA VAL A 49 -9.64 41.06 8.54
C VAL A 49 -10.81 41.95 8.10
N VAL A 50 -11.98 41.36 7.84
CA VAL A 50 -13.20 42.05 7.38
C VAL A 50 -14.38 41.65 8.28
N PRO A 51 -14.61 42.39 9.38
CA PRO A 51 -15.67 42.07 10.36
C PRO A 51 -17.08 42.05 9.76
N GLN A 52 -17.30 42.69 8.61
CA GLN A 52 -18.59 42.70 7.91
C GLN A 52 -18.99 41.30 7.39
N LEU A 53 -18.02 40.42 7.15
CA LEU A 53 -18.27 39.05 6.70
C LEU A 53 -18.93 38.18 7.79
N SER A 54 -18.78 38.55 9.07
CA SER A 54 -19.42 37.84 10.20
C SER A 54 -20.96 37.83 10.13
N ARG A 55 -21.57 38.73 9.36
CA ARG A 55 -23.02 38.78 9.11
C ARG A 55 -23.51 37.70 8.16
N TYR A 56 -22.60 37.06 7.43
CA TYR A 56 -22.87 36.00 6.47
C TYR A 56 -22.20 34.70 6.96
N PRO A 57 -22.89 33.93 7.84
CA PRO A 57 -22.32 32.71 8.40
C PRO A 57 -22.09 31.67 7.30
N LEU A 58 -21.02 30.89 7.47
CA LEU A 58 -20.73 29.74 6.62
C LEU A 58 -21.89 28.72 6.69
N PRO A 59 -22.31 28.11 5.56
CA PRO A 59 -23.31 27.05 5.58
C PRO A 59 -22.86 25.86 6.46
N GLN A 60 -23.81 25.07 6.95
CA GLN A 60 -23.50 23.90 7.76
C GLN A 60 -22.73 22.87 6.93
N LEU A 61 -21.45 22.71 7.24
CA LEU A 61 -20.57 21.76 6.57
C LEU A 61 -20.73 20.35 7.18
N PRO A 62 -20.63 19.29 6.36
CA PRO A 62 -20.66 17.92 6.86
C PRO A 62 -19.53 17.68 7.86
N TYR A 63 -19.86 16.94 8.92
CA TYR A 63 -18.91 16.64 9.98
C TYR A 63 -17.78 15.75 9.44
N GLU A 64 -16.55 16.23 9.54
CA GLU A 64 -15.36 15.46 9.16
C GLU A 64 -14.77 14.85 10.45
N PRO A 65 -15.00 13.54 10.73
CA PRO A 65 -14.49 12.92 11.94
C PRO A 65 -12.96 13.02 11.98
N ARG A 66 -12.38 13.19 13.17
CA ARG A 66 -10.93 13.36 13.40
C ARG A 66 -10.32 12.23 14.24
N GLY A 67 -9.01 12.04 14.10
CA GLY A 67 -8.24 11.07 14.88
C GLY A 67 -8.61 9.63 14.55
N VAL A 68 -8.70 8.77 15.56
CA VAL A 68 -9.04 7.35 15.37
C VAL A 68 -10.45 7.14 14.76
N TRP A 69 -11.32 8.13 14.88
CA TRP A 69 -12.69 8.08 14.37
C TRP A 69 -12.79 8.22 12.85
N CYS A 70 -11.77 8.79 12.18
CA CYS A 70 -11.68 8.83 10.71
C CYS A 70 -11.68 7.43 10.06
N PHE A 71 -11.31 6.40 10.83
CA PHE A 71 -11.17 5.02 10.38
C PHE A 71 -12.38 4.15 10.75
N ILE A 72 -13.30 4.68 11.55
CA ILE A 72 -14.45 3.95 12.12
C ILE A 72 -15.74 4.36 11.45
N TYR A 73 -15.91 5.64 11.13
CA TYR A 73 -17.10 6.16 10.47
C TYR A 73 -16.88 6.33 8.97
N ASP A 74 -17.88 5.96 8.18
CA ASP A 74 -17.94 6.33 6.77
C ASP A 74 -18.09 7.85 6.69
N ARG A 75 -17.42 8.49 5.73
CA ARG A 75 -17.62 9.93 5.52
C ARG A 75 -19.07 10.15 5.12
N GLU A 76 -19.80 10.95 5.88
CA GLU A 76 -21.11 11.42 5.43
C GLU A 76 -20.91 12.11 4.07
N GLN A 77 -21.53 11.55 3.04
CA GLN A 77 -21.65 12.26 1.78
C GLN A 77 -22.50 13.50 2.05
N ALA A 78 -22.06 14.65 1.55
CA ALA A 78 -22.86 15.87 1.66
C ALA A 78 -24.21 15.63 0.96
N GLU A 79 -25.27 15.42 1.74
CA GLU A 79 -26.63 15.33 1.22
C GLU A 79 -27.12 16.75 0.90
N GLY A 80 -27.53 17.00 -0.34
CA GLY A 80 -28.23 18.23 -0.74
C GLY A 80 -27.39 19.39 -1.28
N ASN A 81 -27.96 20.60 -1.16
CA ASN A 81 -27.58 21.85 -1.85
C ASN A 81 -26.30 22.54 -1.33
N VAL A 82 -25.47 21.88 -0.50
CA VAL A 82 -24.29 22.48 0.17
C VAL A 82 -23.33 23.16 -0.80
N CYS A 83 -23.10 22.59 -1.99
CA CYS A 83 -22.28 23.23 -3.03
C CYS A 83 -22.88 24.55 -3.52
N THR A 84 -24.19 24.62 -3.72
CA THR A 84 -24.88 25.86 -4.17
C THR A 84 -24.92 26.92 -3.07
N GLU A 85 -24.97 26.51 -1.80
CA GLU A 85 -24.90 27.42 -0.66
C GLU A 85 -23.48 27.97 -0.48
N LEU A 86 -22.47 27.12 -0.64
CA LEU A 86 -21.07 27.54 -0.67
C LEU A 86 -20.79 28.49 -1.84
N GLU A 87 -21.31 28.23 -3.03
CA GLU A 87 -21.19 29.14 -4.18
C GLU A 87 -21.79 30.52 -3.90
N LYS A 88 -22.97 30.59 -3.29
CA LYS A 88 -23.58 31.85 -2.85
C LYS A 88 -22.74 32.55 -1.78
N TRP A 89 -22.22 31.77 -0.83
CA TRP A 89 -21.33 32.31 0.21
C TRP A 89 -20.06 32.89 -0.41
N PHE A 90 -19.45 32.22 -1.39
CA PHE A 90 -18.28 32.72 -2.11
C PHE A 90 -18.55 34.01 -2.86
N GLN A 91 -19.71 34.12 -3.52
CA GLN A 91 -20.12 35.38 -4.16
C GLN A 91 -20.22 36.51 -3.15
N CYS A 92 -20.92 36.29 -2.02
CA CYS A 92 -21.03 37.28 -0.95
C CYS A 92 -19.66 37.64 -0.33
N ALA A 93 -18.78 36.65 -0.13
CA ALA A 93 -17.46 36.87 0.45
C ALA A 93 -16.58 37.72 -0.47
N VAL A 94 -16.64 37.48 -1.79
CA VAL A 94 -15.92 38.29 -2.79
C VAL A 94 -16.49 39.72 -2.85
N ASP A 95 -17.80 39.89 -2.77
CA ASP A 95 -18.45 41.21 -2.80
C ASP A 95 -18.12 42.05 -1.56
N VAL A 96 -18.04 41.42 -0.38
CA VAL A 96 -17.78 42.10 0.90
C VAL A 96 -16.29 42.33 1.14
N CYS A 97 -15.43 41.33 0.90
CA CYS A 97 -13.99 41.45 1.14
C CYS A 97 -13.25 42.13 -0.02
N GLY A 98 -13.86 42.18 -1.21
CA GLY A 98 -13.21 42.63 -2.42
C GLY A 98 -12.31 41.55 -3.02
N GLN A 99 -12.32 41.44 -4.35
CA GLN A 99 -11.64 40.38 -5.09
C GLN A 99 -10.14 40.27 -4.77
N LYS A 100 -9.42 41.40 -4.62
CA LYS A 100 -7.97 41.38 -4.37
C LYS A 100 -7.61 40.81 -3.00
N LEU A 101 -8.36 41.20 -1.95
CA LEU A 101 -8.12 40.73 -0.60
C LEU A 101 -8.57 39.28 -0.44
N PHE A 102 -9.73 38.94 -1.01
CA PHE A 102 -10.20 37.55 -1.05
C PHE A 102 -9.17 36.65 -1.73
N LEU A 103 -8.67 37.07 -2.90
CA LEU A 103 -7.66 36.30 -3.62
C LEU A 103 -6.32 36.24 -2.89
N ALA A 104 -5.90 37.31 -2.21
CA ALA A 104 -4.72 37.28 -1.38
C ALA A 104 -4.89 36.28 -0.21
N VAL A 105 -5.96 36.36 0.58
CA VAL A 105 -6.12 35.48 1.74
C VAL A 105 -6.37 34.02 1.36
N TRP A 106 -7.09 33.76 0.26
CA TRP A 106 -7.46 32.40 -0.15
C TRP A 106 -6.47 31.74 -1.13
N PHE A 107 -5.71 32.55 -1.86
CA PHE A 107 -4.80 32.08 -2.91
C PHE A 107 -3.41 32.72 -2.84
N GLU A 108 -3.02 33.35 -1.72
CA GLU A 108 -1.67 33.92 -1.57
C GLU A 108 -0.62 32.89 -1.95
N GLU A 109 0.17 33.27 -2.97
CA GLU A 109 1.43 32.64 -3.31
C GLU A 109 2.43 32.94 -2.19
N MET A 110 2.39 32.13 -1.13
CA MET A 110 3.37 32.15 -0.05
C MET A 110 4.71 31.61 -0.57
N ASN A 111 5.47 32.48 -1.24
CA ASN A 111 6.74 32.20 -1.91
C ASN A 111 7.95 32.11 -0.95
N ASP A 112 7.91 31.21 0.02
CA ASP A 112 9.13 30.73 0.70
C ASP A 112 9.05 29.20 0.87
N SER A 113 9.18 28.45 -0.23
CA SER A 113 9.19 26.98 -0.20
C SER A 113 10.16 26.46 0.87
N GLU A 114 11.36 27.04 0.97
CA GLU A 114 12.35 26.65 1.97
C GLU A 114 11.90 26.94 3.42
N TYR A 115 11.17 28.03 3.68
CA TYR A 115 10.64 28.33 5.02
C TYR A 115 9.54 27.35 5.43
N TYR A 116 8.64 26.98 4.50
CA TYR A 116 7.58 26.00 4.76
C TYR A 116 8.08 24.57 4.83
N ASP A 117 9.08 24.22 4.02
CA ASP A 117 9.78 22.93 4.10
C ASP A 117 10.50 22.83 5.44
N GLN A 118 11.22 23.88 5.86
CA GLN A 118 11.82 23.96 7.19
C GLN A 118 10.75 23.90 8.30
N LEU A 119 9.68 24.68 8.23
CA LEU A 119 8.62 24.71 9.25
C LEU A 119 7.91 23.36 9.37
N ASN A 120 7.68 22.66 8.26
CA ASN A 120 7.17 21.30 8.25
C ASN A 120 8.18 20.31 8.83
N ASP A 121 9.47 20.46 8.53
CA ASP A 121 10.53 19.65 9.13
C ASP A 121 10.62 19.86 10.65
N TRP A 122 10.49 21.10 11.13
CA TRP A 122 10.44 21.40 12.56
C TRP A 122 9.21 20.80 13.24
N LYS A 123 8.03 20.88 12.61
CA LYS A 123 6.81 20.23 13.11
C LYS A 123 6.94 18.72 13.17
N ILE A 124 7.53 18.10 12.15
CA ILE A 124 7.78 16.66 12.15
C ILE A 124 8.75 16.29 13.27
N LYS A 125 9.83 17.06 13.46
CA LYS A 125 10.79 16.85 14.57
C LYS A 125 10.13 17.00 15.94
N GLU A 126 9.26 17.99 16.11
CA GLU A 126 8.50 18.16 17.36
C GLU A 126 7.64 16.92 17.65
N PHE A 127 6.94 16.39 16.64
CA PHE A 127 6.19 15.15 16.81
C PHE A 127 7.10 13.94 17.07
N GLU A 128 8.29 13.86 16.48
CA GLU A 128 9.28 12.81 16.78
C GLU A 128 9.74 12.88 18.24
N GLU A 129 10.08 14.07 18.73
CA GLU A 129 10.46 14.28 20.13
C GLU A 129 9.31 13.91 21.09
N GLN A 130 8.08 14.30 20.78
CA GLN A 130 6.91 13.91 21.58
C GLN A 130 6.70 12.39 21.60
N VAL A 131 6.93 11.71 20.47
CA VAL A 131 6.86 10.25 20.38
C VAL A 131 7.95 9.60 21.23
N ASP A 132 9.17 10.12 21.20
CA ASP A 132 10.29 9.57 21.97
C ASP A 132 10.09 9.78 23.47
N ILE A 133 9.65 10.97 23.91
CA ILE A 133 9.28 11.22 25.31
C ILE A 133 8.17 10.27 25.76
N ALA A 134 7.12 10.09 24.95
CA ALA A 134 6.03 9.20 25.29
C ALA A 134 6.50 7.74 25.33
N ARG A 135 7.36 7.32 24.39
CA ARG A 135 7.94 5.98 24.34
C ARG A 135 8.77 5.69 25.60
N GLU A 136 9.65 6.61 25.98
CA GLU A 136 10.47 6.47 27.19
C GLU A 136 9.60 6.34 28.44
N ARG A 137 8.50 7.09 28.54
CA ARG A 137 7.54 6.94 29.64
C ARG A 137 6.97 5.53 29.71
N VAL A 138 6.56 4.93 28.58
CA VAL A 138 6.03 3.56 28.61
C VAL A 138 7.11 2.56 29.03
N ILE A 139 8.33 2.70 28.52
CA ILE A 139 9.47 1.85 28.86
C ILE A 139 9.77 1.95 30.36
N ASN A 140 9.82 3.15 30.92
CA ASN A 140 10.09 3.39 32.33
C ASN A 140 9.00 2.78 33.23
N VAL A 141 7.72 2.97 32.90
CA VAL A 141 6.61 2.36 33.65
C VAL A 141 6.67 0.83 33.57
N ALA A 142 6.95 0.27 32.41
CA ALA A 142 7.08 -1.17 32.22
C ALA A 142 8.24 -1.78 33.02
N HIS A 143 9.39 -1.08 33.10
CA HIS A 143 10.53 -1.51 33.90
C HIS A 143 10.25 -1.44 35.40
N LEU A 144 9.68 -0.33 35.87
CA LEU A 144 9.38 -0.13 37.29
C LEU A 144 8.40 -1.20 37.80
N GLY A 145 7.33 -1.49 37.06
CA GLY A 145 6.31 -2.44 37.50
C GLY A 145 6.75 -3.91 37.52
N SER A 146 7.46 -4.39 36.48
CA SER A 146 7.82 -5.82 36.39
C SER A 146 8.90 -6.23 37.41
N GLU A 147 9.85 -5.33 37.71
CA GLU A 147 10.96 -5.60 38.63
C GLU A 147 10.59 -5.37 40.11
N HIS A 148 9.76 -4.38 40.43
CA HIS A 148 9.51 -3.96 41.81
C HIS A 148 8.20 -4.47 42.40
N ALA A 149 7.25 -4.97 41.59
CA ALA A 149 6.00 -5.49 42.13
C ALA A 149 6.22 -6.79 42.93
N VAL A 150 5.89 -6.73 44.23
CA VAL A 150 5.98 -7.86 45.17
C VAL A 150 4.69 -8.68 45.11
N ASN A 151 3.54 -8.03 44.94
CA ASN A 151 2.24 -8.68 44.86
C ASN A 151 1.58 -8.48 43.49
N LEU A 152 0.62 -9.37 43.17
CA LEU A 152 -0.07 -9.35 41.88
C LEU A 152 -1.05 -8.16 41.75
N GLN A 153 -1.51 -7.59 42.87
CA GLN A 153 -2.46 -6.48 42.87
C GLN A 153 -1.78 -5.15 42.49
N GLU A 154 -0.59 -4.88 43.04
CA GLU A 154 0.32 -3.81 42.65
C GLU A 154 0.67 -3.92 41.17
N LEU A 155 1.04 -5.12 40.70
CA LEU A 155 1.32 -5.34 39.29
C LEU A 155 0.12 -5.01 38.38
N CYS A 156 -1.11 -5.29 38.83
CA CYS A 156 -2.31 -4.92 38.08
C CYS A 156 -2.51 -3.40 38.02
N GLN A 157 -2.15 -2.65 39.08
CA GLN A 157 -2.17 -1.19 39.05
C GLN A 157 -1.09 -0.64 38.10
N ASP A 158 0.10 -1.24 38.10
CA ASP A 158 1.19 -0.88 37.17
C ASP A 158 0.80 -1.15 35.72
N TYR A 159 0.08 -2.25 35.45
CA TYR A 159 -0.47 -2.56 34.14
C TYR A 159 -1.44 -1.48 33.64
N GLU A 160 -2.29 -0.92 34.49
CA GLU A 160 -3.16 0.18 34.09
C GLU A 160 -2.36 1.46 33.76
N LEU A 161 -1.29 1.73 34.51
CA LEU A 161 -0.37 2.84 34.22
C LEU A 161 0.35 2.61 32.88
N GLU A 162 0.84 1.40 32.64
CA GLU A 162 1.48 0.99 31.38
C GLU A 162 0.50 1.15 30.21
N ASP A 163 -0.76 0.76 30.38
CA ASP A 163 -1.81 0.89 29.36
C ASP A 163 -2.13 2.35 29.05
N ARG A 164 -2.19 3.22 30.07
CA ARG A 164 -2.38 4.66 29.87
C ARG A 164 -1.21 5.26 29.10
N ALA A 165 0.03 4.99 29.52
CA ALA A 165 1.23 5.46 28.85
C ALA A 165 1.34 4.94 27.40
N PHE A 166 1.02 3.66 27.18
CA PHE A 166 0.98 3.04 25.86
C PHE A 166 -0.03 3.74 24.94
N ASN A 167 -1.23 4.05 25.43
CA ASN A 167 -2.24 4.76 24.66
C ASN A 167 -1.78 6.18 24.31
N ASP A 168 -1.12 6.89 25.22
CA ASP A 168 -0.54 8.21 24.96
C ASP A 168 0.56 8.15 23.90
N TRP A 169 1.44 7.15 23.98
CA TRP A 169 2.45 6.90 22.95
C TRP A 169 1.81 6.58 21.59
N CYS A 170 0.78 5.72 21.55
CA CYS A 170 0.04 5.43 20.32
C CYS A 170 -0.61 6.69 19.72
N ARG A 171 -1.12 7.61 20.54
CA ARG A 171 -1.67 8.91 20.09
C ARG A 171 -0.58 9.79 19.47
N ALA A 172 0.56 9.95 20.16
CA ALA A 172 1.69 10.71 19.64
C ALA A 172 2.21 10.12 18.32
N LEU A 173 2.37 8.78 18.26
CA LEU A 173 2.84 8.07 17.08
C LEU A 173 1.87 8.24 15.90
N THR A 174 0.57 8.19 16.17
CA THR A 174 -0.47 8.41 15.15
C THR A 174 -0.42 9.84 14.63
N ALA A 175 -0.22 10.84 15.50
CA ALA A 175 -0.07 12.24 15.09
C ALA A 175 1.14 12.43 14.16
N LEU A 176 2.29 11.85 14.52
CA LEU A 176 3.51 11.87 13.69
C LEU A 176 3.27 11.26 12.30
N TYR A 177 2.71 10.04 12.24
CA TYR A 177 2.49 9.37 10.96
C TYR A 177 1.41 10.06 10.12
N ASN A 178 0.39 10.66 10.74
CA ASN A 178 -0.58 11.48 10.02
C ASN A 178 0.07 12.72 9.41
N ALA A 179 0.95 13.41 10.15
CA ALA A 179 1.70 14.56 9.64
C ALA A 179 2.61 14.16 8.47
N LYS A 180 3.33 13.03 8.59
CA LYS A 180 4.18 12.48 7.52
C LYS A 180 3.39 12.04 6.29
N LEU A 181 2.20 11.46 6.46
CA LEU A 181 1.40 10.92 5.35
C LEU A 181 0.68 11.98 4.53
N HIS A 182 0.24 13.07 5.17
CA HIS A 182 -0.67 14.05 4.55
C HIS A 182 -0.15 14.62 3.21
N PRO A 183 1.10 15.10 3.11
CA PRO A 183 1.61 15.68 1.87
C PRO A 183 1.60 14.69 0.69
N PHE A 184 1.89 13.42 0.96
CA PHE A 184 1.91 12.38 -0.07
C PHE A 184 0.50 11.99 -0.52
N ILE A 185 -0.48 12.00 0.40
CA ILE A 185 -1.88 11.74 0.08
C ILE A 185 -2.41 12.85 -0.83
N ASP A 186 -2.16 14.10 -0.47
CA ASP A 186 -2.58 15.27 -1.26
C ASP A 186 -1.95 15.24 -2.65
N LEU A 187 -0.64 15.00 -2.74
CA LEU A 187 0.07 14.92 -4.02
C LEU A 187 -0.42 13.76 -4.87
N ARG A 188 -0.72 12.60 -4.28
CA ARG A 188 -1.32 11.46 -4.98
C ARG A 188 -2.71 11.80 -5.53
N GLU A 189 -3.53 12.55 -4.77
CA GLU A 189 -4.86 12.96 -5.20
C GLU A 189 -4.79 13.98 -6.35
N ILE A 190 -3.88 14.97 -6.25
CA ILE A 190 -3.58 15.90 -7.33
C ILE A 190 -3.12 15.14 -8.58
N ALA A 191 -2.17 14.21 -8.44
CA ALA A 191 -1.67 13.42 -9.56
C ALA A 191 -2.80 12.63 -10.23
N ASN A 192 -3.65 11.97 -9.46
CA ASN A 192 -4.78 11.21 -9.99
C ASN A 192 -5.78 12.10 -10.76
N GLU A 193 -6.08 13.30 -10.25
CA GLU A 193 -6.95 14.24 -10.94
C GLU A 193 -6.32 14.77 -12.23
N LYS A 194 -5.04 15.12 -12.21
CA LYS A 194 -4.32 15.53 -13.44
C LYS A 194 -4.24 14.40 -14.47
N MET A 195 -4.08 13.15 -14.03
CA MET A 195 -4.16 11.98 -14.91
C MET A 195 -5.57 11.81 -15.51
N ARG A 196 -6.63 12.03 -14.73
CA ARG A 196 -8.01 11.96 -15.20
C ARG A 196 -8.27 12.99 -16.30
N ILE A 197 -7.83 14.23 -16.09
CA ILE A 197 -7.91 15.32 -17.07
C ILE A 197 -7.11 14.98 -18.33
N ALA A 198 -5.87 14.50 -18.19
CA ALA A 198 -5.06 14.11 -19.34
C ALA A 198 -5.71 12.98 -20.15
N LYS A 199 -6.31 11.99 -19.48
CA LYS A 199 -7.07 10.91 -20.13
C LYS A 199 -8.31 11.42 -20.86
N SER A 200 -9.04 12.39 -20.30
CA SER A 200 -10.21 12.96 -20.98
C SER A 200 -9.82 13.72 -22.25
N HIS A 201 -8.71 14.46 -22.24
CA HIS A 201 -8.19 15.11 -23.44
C HIS A 201 -7.73 14.09 -24.50
N LEU A 202 -7.07 13.00 -24.09
CA LEU A 202 -6.66 11.93 -25.01
C LEU A 202 -7.86 11.19 -25.63
N ALA A 203 -9.01 11.17 -24.96
CA ALA A 203 -10.24 10.58 -25.46
C ALA A 203 -10.94 11.42 -26.54
N ASP A 204 -10.58 12.71 -26.68
CA ASP A 204 -11.16 13.59 -27.69
C ASP A 204 -10.68 13.20 -29.11
N PRO A 205 -11.59 12.77 -30.01
CA PRO A 205 -11.24 12.40 -31.38
C PRO A 205 -10.71 13.57 -32.20
N ALA A 206 -11.11 14.81 -31.89
CA ALA A 206 -10.74 16.02 -32.63
C ALA A 206 -9.29 16.48 -32.37
N LEU A 207 -8.63 15.89 -31.38
CA LEU A 207 -7.32 16.31 -30.93
C LEU A 207 -6.21 15.86 -31.92
N GLY A 208 -5.42 16.82 -32.40
CA GLY A 208 -4.31 16.59 -33.34
C GLY A 208 -3.11 15.81 -32.73
N PRO A 209 -2.17 15.34 -33.56
CA PRO A 209 -1.06 14.47 -33.12
C PRO A 209 -0.09 15.15 -32.14
N ARG A 210 0.17 16.45 -32.30
CA ARG A 210 1.08 17.21 -31.42
C ARG A 210 0.50 17.41 -30.01
N PRO A 211 -0.75 17.91 -29.83
CA PRO A 211 -1.38 17.96 -28.51
C PRO A 211 -1.56 16.56 -27.88
N LYS A 212 -1.88 15.52 -28.68
CA LYS A 212 -1.94 14.14 -28.19
C LYS A 212 -0.61 13.70 -27.56
N ALA A 213 0.52 13.94 -28.23
CA ALA A 213 1.84 13.62 -27.68
C ALA A 213 2.13 14.38 -26.36
N GLU A 214 1.71 15.64 -26.26
CA GLU A 214 1.87 16.45 -25.05
C GLU A 214 1.04 15.90 -23.88
N HIS A 215 -0.24 15.57 -24.10
CA HIS A 215 -1.09 14.98 -23.07
C HIS A 215 -0.62 13.58 -22.66
N THR A 216 -0.09 12.78 -23.57
CA THR A 216 0.56 11.50 -23.25
C THR A 216 1.77 11.71 -22.34
N LYS A 217 2.63 12.70 -22.63
CA LYS A 217 3.77 13.03 -21.76
C LYS A 217 3.31 13.47 -20.36
N LYS A 218 2.30 14.33 -20.27
CA LYS A 218 1.70 14.76 -19.00
C LYS A 218 1.13 13.56 -18.23
N LEU A 219 0.44 12.65 -18.91
CA LEU A 219 -0.11 11.44 -18.30
C LEU A 219 0.99 10.56 -17.71
N LEU A 220 2.07 10.31 -18.45
CA LEU A 220 3.20 9.50 -17.96
C LEU A 220 3.90 10.14 -16.75
N HIS A 221 4.10 11.47 -16.78
CA HIS A 221 4.68 12.19 -15.66
C HIS A 221 3.84 12.02 -14.38
N TRP A 222 2.54 12.29 -14.46
CA TRP A 222 1.66 12.17 -13.30
C TRP A 222 1.44 10.71 -12.86
N ASP A 223 1.47 9.73 -13.78
CA ASP A 223 1.43 8.30 -13.43
C ASP A 223 2.68 7.87 -12.64
N GLY A 224 3.86 8.42 -12.99
CA GLY A 224 5.10 8.24 -12.25
C GLY A 224 4.99 8.79 -10.83
N GLN A 225 4.61 10.07 -10.70
CA GLN A 225 4.41 10.72 -9.40
C GLN A 225 3.39 9.95 -8.55
N TYR A 226 2.24 9.57 -9.11
CA TYR A 226 1.23 8.77 -8.42
C TYR A 226 1.81 7.46 -7.87
N SER A 227 2.57 6.76 -8.71
CA SER A 227 3.14 5.47 -8.34
C SER A 227 4.19 5.59 -7.23
N GLU A 228 5.01 6.64 -7.26
CA GLU A 228 5.99 6.96 -6.22
C GLU A 228 5.32 7.32 -4.89
N MET A 229 4.36 8.26 -4.91
CA MET A 229 3.62 8.64 -3.70
C MET A 229 2.89 7.47 -3.07
N GLN A 230 2.29 6.60 -3.90
CA GLN A 230 1.60 5.41 -3.42
C GLN A 230 2.55 4.42 -2.74
N THR A 231 3.78 4.26 -3.22
CA THR A 231 4.83 3.44 -2.56
C THR A 231 5.18 4.04 -1.20
N ILE A 232 5.49 5.34 -1.14
CA ILE A 232 5.85 6.04 0.10
C ILE A 232 4.74 5.91 1.14
N ILE A 233 3.48 6.12 0.75
CA ILE A 233 2.32 5.97 1.65
C ILE A 233 2.26 4.56 2.23
N LEU A 234 2.41 3.53 1.38
CA LEU A 234 2.34 2.14 1.81
C LEU A 234 3.51 1.77 2.74
N ASP A 235 4.71 2.28 2.49
CA ASP A 235 5.88 2.09 3.37
C ASP A 235 5.65 2.68 4.76
N HIS A 236 5.07 3.88 4.84
CA HIS A 236 4.70 4.50 6.11
C HIS A 236 3.67 3.63 6.86
N TYR A 237 2.65 3.09 6.20
CA TYR A 237 1.71 2.15 6.84
C TYR A 237 2.39 0.89 7.35
N VAL A 238 3.31 0.29 6.58
CA VAL A 238 4.03 -0.91 6.99
C VAL A 238 4.87 -0.64 8.24
N SER A 239 5.60 0.48 8.27
CA SER A 239 6.44 0.93 9.38
C SER A 239 5.66 1.30 10.64
N PHE A 240 4.51 1.96 10.49
CA PHE A 240 3.61 2.28 11.58
C PHE A 240 3.13 1.02 12.30
N TYR A 241 2.52 0.08 11.56
CA TYR A 241 2.00 -1.14 12.17
C TYR A 241 3.10 -2.08 12.69
N SER A 242 4.29 -2.10 12.08
CA SER A 242 5.40 -2.90 12.62
C SER A 242 5.88 -2.36 13.96
N THR A 243 5.93 -1.04 14.13
CA THR A 243 6.37 -0.38 15.37
C THR A 243 5.41 -0.66 16.52
N ILE A 244 4.11 -0.58 16.28
CA ILE A 244 3.11 -0.91 17.32
C ILE A 244 3.11 -2.42 17.61
N TYR A 245 3.24 -3.26 16.57
CA TYR A 245 3.28 -4.71 16.73
C TYR A 245 4.46 -5.18 17.59
N SER A 246 5.66 -4.61 17.40
CA SER A 246 6.81 -4.96 18.23
C SER A 246 6.56 -4.62 19.69
N PHE A 247 6.03 -3.41 19.97
CA PHE A 247 5.74 -2.99 21.34
C PHE A 247 4.70 -3.88 22.04
N LEU A 248 3.58 -4.18 21.36
CA LEU A 248 2.56 -5.10 21.88
C LEU A 248 3.07 -6.54 22.04
N SER A 249 4.00 -6.97 21.18
CA SER A 249 4.66 -8.27 21.32
C SER A 249 5.52 -8.33 22.57
N ASP A 250 6.23 -7.25 22.89
CA ASP A 250 7.06 -7.14 24.09
C ASP A 250 6.19 -7.09 25.34
N MET A 251 5.10 -6.29 25.35
CA MET A 251 4.11 -6.27 26.43
C MET A 251 3.53 -7.66 26.69
N HIS A 252 3.06 -8.35 25.65
CA HIS A 252 2.52 -9.70 25.78
C HIS A 252 3.58 -10.68 26.32
N SER A 253 4.84 -10.58 25.87
CA SER A 253 5.94 -11.42 26.37
C SER A 253 6.20 -11.19 27.86
N ARG A 254 6.22 -9.92 28.31
CA ARG A 254 6.34 -9.56 29.74
C ARG A 254 5.20 -10.16 30.55
N MET A 255 3.96 -9.96 30.14
CA MET A 255 2.80 -10.54 30.84
C MET A 255 2.84 -12.07 30.92
N LYS A 256 3.39 -12.75 29.89
CA LYS A 256 3.58 -14.20 29.94
C LYS A 256 4.64 -14.62 30.96
N LYS A 257 5.72 -13.85 31.12
CA LYS A 257 6.72 -14.07 32.19
C LYS A 257 6.10 -13.83 33.57
N ASP A 258 5.30 -12.78 33.71
CA ASP A 258 4.61 -12.47 34.96
C ASP A 258 3.59 -13.56 35.33
N GLN A 259 2.87 -14.11 34.34
CA GLN A 259 1.99 -15.27 34.52
C GLN A 259 2.74 -16.50 35.06
N SER A 260 3.99 -16.71 34.63
CA SER A 260 4.85 -17.77 35.17
C SER A 260 5.36 -17.43 36.58
N LYS A 261 5.67 -16.16 36.88
CA LYS A 261 6.16 -15.68 38.19
C LYS A 261 5.11 -15.80 39.30
N PHE A 262 3.89 -15.32 39.06
CA PHE A 262 2.82 -15.24 40.07
C PHE A 262 1.88 -16.46 40.11
N GLY A 263 2.12 -17.43 39.24
CA GLY A 263 1.31 -18.65 39.15
C GLY A 263 0.04 -18.46 38.31
N LYS A 264 -0.29 -19.50 37.54
CA LYS A 264 -1.35 -19.44 36.52
C LYS A 264 -2.74 -19.18 37.10
N ALA A 265 -3.09 -19.76 38.26
CA ALA A 265 -4.41 -19.61 38.86
C ALA A 265 -4.67 -18.18 39.34
N SER A 266 -3.76 -17.63 40.15
CA SER A 266 -3.83 -16.25 40.64
C SER A 266 -3.85 -15.23 39.51
N PHE A 267 -2.99 -15.42 38.50
CA PHE A 267 -2.95 -14.56 37.31
C PHE A 267 -4.24 -14.65 36.50
N THR A 268 -4.83 -15.84 36.37
CA THR A 268 -6.09 -16.01 35.61
C THR A 268 -7.23 -15.23 36.26
N ARG A 269 -7.27 -15.14 37.58
CA ARG A 269 -8.32 -14.41 38.30
C ARG A 269 -8.21 -12.88 38.17
N LEU A 270 -6.99 -12.33 38.21
CA LEU A 270 -6.79 -10.87 38.29
C LEU A 270 -6.35 -10.20 36.98
N ALA A 271 -5.60 -10.91 36.12
CA ALA A 271 -4.91 -10.30 34.98
C ALA A 271 -5.21 -10.97 33.62
N SER A 272 -6.05 -12.02 33.58
CA SER A 272 -6.43 -12.71 32.33
C SER A 272 -7.10 -11.79 31.32
N SER A 273 -7.99 -10.91 31.79
CA SER A 273 -8.71 -9.95 30.95
C SER A 273 -7.75 -9.06 30.16
N ARG A 274 -6.74 -8.48 30.84
CA ARG A 274 -5.70 -7.69 30.17
C ARG A 274 -4.86 -8.53 29.21
N LEU A 275 -4.47 -9.75 29.60
CA LEU A 275 -3.67 -10.62 28.73
C LEU A 275 -4.41 -10.95 27.43
N PHE A 276 -5.70 -11.26 27.50
CA PHE A 276 -6.53 -11.48 26.33
C PHE A 276 -6.69 -10.22 25.48
N ARG A 277 -6.88 -9.05 26.11
CA ARG A 277 -6.96 -7.76 25.41
C ARG A 277 -5.68 -7.46 24.64
N VAL A 278 -4.51 -7.55 25.30
CA VAL A 278 -3.21 -7.29 24.69
C VAL A 278 -2.90 -8.29 23.56
N GLU A 279 -3.22 -9.58 23.73
CA GLU A 279 -3.07 -10.57 22.65
C GLU A 279 -3.98 -10.24 21.46
N GLY A 280 -5.21 -9.80 21.72
CA GLY A 280 -6.17 -9.39 20.70
C GLY A 280 -5.70 -8.17 19.91
N GLU A 281 -5.26 -7.12 20.62
CA GLU A 281 -4.69 -5.90 20.02
C GLU A 281 -3.45 -6.23 19.20
N LYS A 282 -2.52 -7.04 19.73
CA LYS A 282 -1.31 -7.48 19.03
C LYS A 282 -1.64 -8.20 17.72
N LEU A 283 -2.59 -9.14 17.75
CA LEU A 283 -3.01 -9.87 16.55
C LEU A 283 -3.75 -8.97 15.55
N ASN A 284 -4.57 -8.02 16.02
CA ASN A 284 -5.24 -7.04 15.14
C ASN A 284 -4.23 -6.13 14.43
N VAL A 285 -3.22 -5.61 15.14
CA VAL A 285 -2.16 -4.80 14.54
C VAL A 285 -1.34 -5.64 13.55
N LYS A 286 -1.02 -6.89 13.88
CA LYS A 286 -0.33 -7.81 12.95
C LYS A 286 -1.14 -8.04 11.67
N LEU A 287 -2.46 -8.17 11.80
CA LEU A 287 -3.37 -8.32 10.66
C LEU A 287 -3.30 -7.10 9.74
N GLN A 288 -3.33 -5.89 10.29
CA GLN A 288 -3.22 -4.66 9.51
C GLN A 288 -1.84 -4.49 8.86
N HIS A 289 -0.77 -4.82 9.57
CA HIS A 289 0.59 -4.85 9.01
C HIS A 289 0.68 -5.77 7.78
N LEU A 290 0.17 -7.01 7.88
CA LEU A 290 0.19 -7.97 6.76
C LEU A 290 -0.69 -7.50 5.60
N ARG A 291 -1.84 -6.86 5.87
CA ARG A 291 -2.69 -6.26 4.84
C ARG A 291 -2.01 -5.09 4.13
N ALA A 292 -1.29 -4.24 4.86
CA ALA A 292 -0.48 -3.17 4.27
C ALA A 292 0.62 -3.73 3.37
N GLN A 293 1.36 -4.75 3.81
CA GLN A 293 2.35 -5.45 2.99
C GLN A 293 1.74 -6.09 1.75
N SER A 294 0.54 -6.66 1.86
CA SER A 294 -0.17 -7.26 0.72
C SER A 294 -0.57 -6.20 -0.31
N LYS A 295 -1.06 -5.03 0.13
CA LYS A 295 -1.33 -3.88 -0.75
C LYS A 295 -0.05 -3.37 -1.41
N HIS A 296 1.07 -3.33 -0.67
CA HIS A 296 2.38 -2.96 -1.21
C HIS A 296 2.82 -3.89 -2.34
N SER A 297 2.84 -5.20 -2.11
CA SER A 297 3.21 -6.14 -3.18
C SER A 297 2.23 -6.09 -4.36
N SER A 298 0.94 -5.82 -4.13
CA SER A 298 -0.02 -5.62 -5.22
C SER A 298 0.31 -4.40 -6.08
N HIS A 299 0.69 -3.28 -5.45
CA HIS A 299 1.12 -2.06 -6.16
C HIS A 299 2.40 -2.29 -6.94
N GLU A 300 3.40 -2.95 -6.34
CA GLU A 300 4.65 -3.32 -7.02
C GLU A 300 4.39 -4.19 -8.27
N ILE A 301 3.44 -5.12 -8.20
CA ILE A 301 3.03 -5.93 -9.36
C ILE A 301 2.50 -5.01 -10.47
N THR A 302 1.58 -4.10 -10.14
CA THR A 302 1.00 -3.16 -11.11
C THR A 302 2.09 -2.29 -11.74
N CYS A 303 3.01 -1.72 -10.95
CA CYS A 303 4.12 -0.94 -11.46
C CYS A 303 5.04 -1.75 -12.39
N THR A 304 5.38 -2.98 -12.00
CA THR A 304 6.23 -3.86 -12.82
C THR A 304 5.54 -4.25 -14.13
N MET A 305 4.23 -4.52 -14.10
CA MET A 305 3.44 -4.81 -15.31
C MET A 305 3.36 -3.61 -16.26
N LYS A 306 3.29 -2.38 -15.73
CA LYS A 306 3.36 -1.16 -16.56
C LYS A 306 4.73 -1.01 -17.23
N LEU A 307 5.82 -1.27 -16.50
CA LEU A 307 7.16 -1.26 -17.07
C LEU A 307 7.30 -2.27 -18.20
N MET A 308 6.76 -3.49 -18.03
CA MET A 308 6.72 -4.51 -19.10
C MET A 308 5.98 -4.04 -20.34
N ALA A 309 4.86 -3.33 -20.18
CA ALA A 309 4.05 -2.84 -21.30
C ALA A 309 4.74 -1.71 -22.09
N ASN A 310 5.69 -1.00 -21.46
CA ASN A 310 6.41 0.13 -22.05
C ASN A 310 7.77 -0.26 -22.65
N ILE A 311 8.12 -1.55 -22.72
CA ILE A 311 9.38 -2.00 -23.33
C ILE A 311 9.27 -1.91 -24.86
N ASP A 312 10.11 -1.06 -25.46
CA ASP A 312 10.23 -0.97 -26.91
C ASP A 312 10.94 -2.20 -27.49
N SER A 313 10.29 -2.89 -28.44
CA SER A 313 10.86 -4.08 -29.12
C SER A 313 12.15 -3.79 -29.90
N SER A 314 12.47 -2.52 -30.11
CA SER A 314 13.66 -2.06 -30.81
C SER A 314 14.89 -1.87 -29.92
N THR A 315 14.72 -1.98 -28.59
CA THR A 315 15.85 -1.87 -27.65
C THR A 315 16.75 -3.11 -27.71
N PRO A 316 18.09 -2.96 -27.76
CA PRO A 316 18.99 -4.06 -27.49
C PRO A 316 18.65 -4.66 -26.13
N ASP A 317 18.63 -5.99 -26.03
CA ASP A 317 18.27 -6.74 -24.80
C ASP A 317 16.81 -6.62 -24.31
N ALA A 318 15.89 -6.09 -25.14
CA ALA A 318 14.45 -6.00 -24.82
C ALA A 318 13.86 -7.32 -24.28
N ASN A 319 14.27 -8.44 -24.87
CA ASN A 319 13.78 -9.77 -24.48
C ASN A 319 14.31 -10.21 -23.11
N ASP A 320 15.54 -9.85 -22.75
CA ASP A 320 16.13 -10.17 -21.45
C ASP A 320 15.55 -9.28 -20.35
N LEU A 321 15.33 -8.00 -20.65
CA LEU A 321 14.60 -7.07 -19.77
C LEU A 321 13.17 -7.54 -19.52
N LEU A 322 12.45 -7.97 -20.57
CA LEU A 322 11.11 -8.53 -20.46
C LEU A 322 11.10 -9.80 -19.58
N ASN A 323 12.02 -10.74 -19.82
CA ASN A 323 12.14 -11.95 -18.99
C ASN A 323 12.43 -11.60 -17.52
N SER A 324 13.27 -10.60 -17.25
CA SER A 324 13.58 -10.11 -15.90
C SER A 324 12.32 -9.58 -15.19
N HIS A 325 11.55 -8.72 -15.84
CA HIS A 325 10.31 -8.19 -15.28
C HIS A 325 9.21 -9.26 -15.14
N GLU A 326 9.09 -10.20 -16.09
CA GLU A 326 8.17 -11.35 -15.97
C GLU A 326 8.48 -12.18 -14.72
N ASN A 327 9.77 -12.47 -14.49
CA ASN A 327 10.22 -13.18 -13.29
C ASN A 327 9.90 -12.39 -12.02
N LYS A 328 10.11 -11.07 -12.03
CA LYS A 328 9.79 -10.21 -10.90
C LYS A 328 8.29 -10.20 -10.59
N VAL A 329 7.43 -10.10 -11.60
CA VAL A 329 5.97 -10.18 -11.43
C VAL A 329 5.57 -11.53 -10.83
N TYR A 330 6.18 -12.62 -11.28
CA TYR A 330 5.93 -13.95 -10.72
C TYR A 330 6.30 -14.01 -9.22
N GLU A 331 7.51 -13.58 -8.86
CA GLU A 331 7.96 -13.56 -7.46
C GLU A 331 7.05 -12.73 -6.56
N LEU A 332 6.66 -11.53 -7.03
CA LEU A 332 5.75 -10.66 -6.30
C LEU A 332 4.35 -11.28 -6.13
N LYS A 333 3.86 -12.01 -7.14
CA LYS A 333 2.58 -12.74 -7.04
C LYS A 333 2.64 -13.86 -6.00
N CYS A 334 3.71 -14.66 -5.97
CA CYS A 334 3.91 -15.66 -4.91
C CYS A 334 3.94 -14.99 -3.54
N ARG A 335 4.75 -13.94 -3.37
CA ARG A 335 4.84 -13.17 -2.12
C ARG A 335 3.47 -12.62 -1.68
N MET A 336 2.66 -12.12 -2.61
CA MET A 336 1.31 -11.64 -2.31
C MET A 336 0.39 -12.77 -1.82
N LEU A 337 0.44 -13.97 -2.43
CA LEU A 337 -0.34 -15.12 -1.98
C LEU A 337 0.12 -15.62 -0.60
N ASP A 338 1.43 -15.64 -0.34
CA ASP A 338 1.99 -15.96 0.98
C ASP A 338 1.50 -14.97 2.05
N LEU A 339 1.49 -13.67 1.74
CA LEU A 339 0.95 -12.65 2.63
C LEU A 339 -0.56 -12.88 2.89
N LYS A 340 -1.34 -13.27 1.88
CA LYS A 340 -2.75 -13.64 2.06
C LYS A 340 -2.91 -14.86 2.98
N ILE A 341 -2.05 -15.87 2.85
CA ILE A 341 -2.06 -17.03 3.77
C ILE A 341 -1.74 -16.57 5.19
N LYS A 342 -0.71 -15.76 5.39
CA LYS A 342 -0.34 -15.19 6.71
C LYS A 342 -1.48 -14.36 7.31
N VAL A 343 -2.20 -13.58 6.51
CA VAL A 343 -3.42 -12.85 6.93
C VAL A 343 -4.46 -13.84 7.48
N LEU A 344 -4.78 -14.90 6.74
CA LEU A 344 -5.72 -15.92 7.19
C LEU A 344 -5.23 -16.63 8.46
N GLU A 345 -3.92 -16.87 8.60
CA GLU A 345 -3.34 -17.49 9.81
C GLU A 345 -3.56 -16.63 11.06
N VAL A 346 -3.39 -15.31 10.93
CA VAL A 346 -3.69 -14.37 12.02
C VAL A 346 -5.20 -14.30 12.29
N GLU A 347 -6.05 -14.33 11.27
CA GLU A 347 -7.51 -14.37 11.46
C GLU A 347 -7.98 -15.63 12.18
N VAL A 348 -7.35 -16.79 11.91
CA VAL A 348 -7.58 -18.02 12.66
C VAL A 348 -7.14 -17.87 14.12
N LYS A 349 -5.96 -17.28 14.38
CA LYS A 349 -5.50 -17.00 15.75
C LYS A 349 -6.46 -16.08 16.51
N LEU A 350 -6.95 -15.02 15.88
CA LEU A 350 -7.96 -14.12 16.45
C LEU A 350 -9.26 -14.86 16.77
N ALA A 351 -9.74 -15.72 15.87
CA ALA A 351 -10.95 -16.51 16.11
C ALA A 351 -10.77 -17.51 17.27
N ARG A 352 -9.59 -18.10 17.41
CA ARG A 352 -9.23 -18.97 18.55
C ARG A 352 -9.18 -18.19 19.85
N LEU A 353 -8.54 -17.02 19.86
CA LEU A 353 -8.49 -16.15 21.03
C LEU A 353 -9.91 -15.74 21.48
N LYS A 354 -10.78 -15.33 20.55
CA LYS A 354 -12.18 -15.02 20.87
C LYS A 354 -12.91 -16.19 21.50
N LYS A 355 -12.68 -17.41 20.98
CA LYS A 355 -13.23 -18.65 21.56
C LYS A 355 -12.71 -18.91 22.97
N GLU A 356 -11.43 -18.65 23.22
CA GLU A 356 -10.83 -18.76 24.56
C GLU A 356 -11.42 -17.75 25.54
N VAL A 357 -11.65 -16.50 25.10
CA VAL A 357 -12.31 -15.45 25.88
C VAL A 357 -13.75 -15.83 26.22
N SER A 358 -14.57 -16.25 25.23
CA SER A 358 -15.95 -16.69 25.50
C SER A 358 -15.99 -17.89 26.45
N ALA A 359 -15.04 -18.83 26.32
CA ALA A 359 -14.94 -19.98 27.24
C ALA A 359 -14.49 -19.57 28.65
N HIS A 360 -13.64 -18.56 28.78
CA HIS A 360 -13.27 -17.97 30.07
C HIS A 360 -14.48 -17.30 30.73
N ASN A 361 -15.24 -16.49 29.98
CA ASN A 361 -16.42 -15.80 30.48
C ASN A 361 -17.50 -16.78 30.97
N ILE A 362 -17.71 -17.90 30.27
CA ILE A 362 -18.62 -18.96 30.75
C ILE A 362 -18.16 -19.52 32.10
N LYS A 363 -16.85 -19.69 32.32
CA LYS A 363 -16.32 -20.17 33.60
C LYS A 363 -16.52 -19.15 34.71
N GLU A 364 -16.29 -17.87 34.44
CA GLU A 364 -16.53 -16.79 35.39
C GLU A 364 -18.02 -16.74 35.80
N ILE A 365 -18.94 -16.80 34.84
CA ILE A 365 -20.40 -16.84 35.11
C ILE A 365 -20.77 -18.05 35.97
N ASN A 366 -20.25 -19.24 35.64
CA ASN A 366 -20.54 -20.44 36.44
C ASN A 366 -19.97 -20.36 37.86
N ASN A 367 -18.79 -19.74 38.04
CA ASN A 367 -18.16 -19.60 39.35
C ASN A 367 -18.88 -18.55 40.23
N THR A 368 -19.56 -17.56 39.64
CA THR A 368 -20.36 -16.58 40.39
C THR A 368 -21.65 -17.17 40.96
N ASP A 369 -22.17 -18.25 40.37
CA ASP A 369 -23.42 -18.90 40.79
C ASP A 369 -23.25 -19.84 42.02
N GLU A 370 -22.04 -20.02 42.56
CA GLU A 370 -21.75 -20.99 43.64
C GLU A 370 -21.74 -20.41 45.06
N PHE A 371 -21.91 -19.09 45.25
CA PHE A 371 -22.01 -18.46 46.58
C PHE A 371 -23.48 -18.21 46.97
N PHE A 372 -24.12 -19.22 47.56
CA PHE A 372 -25.39 -19.05 48.25
C PHE A 372 -25.14 -18.63 49.69
N ASP A 373 -25.54 -17.41 50.04
CA ASP A 373 -25.79 -17.07 51.44
C ASP A 373 -26.99 -17.89 51.92
N ALA A 374 -26.92 -18.46 53.11
CA ALA A 374 -27.99 -19.29 53.64
C ALA A 374 -29.19 -18.39 53.95
N VAL A 375 -30.20 -18.42 53.09
CA VAL A 375 -31.41 -17.62 53.25
C VAL A 375 -32.14 -18.09 54.51
N GLU A 376 -32.23 -17.24 55.53
CA GLU A 376 -32.85 -17.57 56.83
C GLU A 376 -34.39 -17.47 56.81
N GLU A 377 -34.99 -16.79 55.82
CA GLU A 377 -36.46 -16.63 55.70
C GLU A 377 -37.00 -16.91 54.28
N GLU A 378 -38.10 -17.67 54.19
CA GLU A 378 -38.75 -18.10 52.93
C GLU A 378 -39.35 -16.92 52.11
N SER A 379 -39.54 -15.76 52.75
CA SER A 379 -40.00 -14.50 52.15
C SER A 379 -38.95 -13.77 51.32
N GLN A 380 -37.67 -14.15 51.41
CA GLN A 380 -36.56 -13.56 50.65
C GLN A 380 -36.33 -14.26 49.29
N LEU A 381 -37.13 -15.29 48.98
CA LEU A 381 -37.19 -15.99 47.69
C LEU A 381 -37.97 -15.21 46.61
N ASP A 382 -37.97 -13.88 46.65
CA ASP A 382 -38.44 -13.12 45.50
C ASP A 382 -37.53 -13.46 44.32
N GLN A 383 -38.13 -14.11 43.33
CA GLN A 383 -37.47 -14.72 42.17
C GLN A 383 -36.83 -13.64 41.29
N VAL A 384 -35.59 -13.31 41.61
CA VAL A 384 -34.79 -12.36 40.85
C VAL A 384 -34.37 -12.98 39.51
N ASP A 385 -34.71 -12.28 38.42
CA ASP A 385 -34.49 -12.55 36.98
C ASP A 385 -33.02 -12.86 36.59
N VAL A 386 -32.09 -12.77 37.52
CA VAL A 386 -30.63 -12.94 37.31
C VAL A 386 -30.26 -14.36 36.86
N GLN A 387 -30.98 -15.40 37.32
CA GLN A 387 -30.75 -16.77 36.85
C GLN A 387 -31.20 -17.00 35.39
N SER A 388 -32.14 -16.20 34.89
CA SER A 388 -32.58 -16.27 33.50
C SER A 388 -31.51 -15.63 32.61
N GLU A 389 -31.00 -14.46 33.00
CA GLU A 389 -29.99 -13.69 32.27
C GLU A 389 -28.64 -14.43 32.18
N ALA A 390 -28.14 -15.00 33.26
CA ALA A 390 -26.87 -15.76 33.27
C ALA A 390 -26.92 -17.01 32.37
N LYS A 391 -28.07 -17.70 32.36
CA LYS A 391 -28.32 -18.83 31.46
C LYS A 391 -28.38 -18.38 30.00
N HIS A 392 -29.08 -17.28 29.70
CA HIS A 392 -29.13 -16.71 28.36
C HIS A 392 -27.73 -16.29 27.86
N GLN A 393 -26.94 -15.60 28.68
CA GLN A 393 -25.56 -15.22 28.35
C GLN A 393 -24.67 -16.45 28.10
N THR A 394 -24.83 -17.51 28.88
CA THR A 394 -24.08 -18.75 28.67
C THR A 394 -24.44 -19.44 27.35
N VAL A 395 -25.72 -19.42 26.96
CA VAL A 395 -26.17 -19.98 25.67
C VAL A 395 -25.61 -19.19 24.51
N THR A 396 -25.68 -17.85 24.54
CA THR A 396 -25.13 -17.00 23.46
C THR A 396 -23.63 -17.17 23.30
N LEU A 397 -22.86 -17.22 24.39
CA LEU A 397 -21.42 -17.48 24.34
C LEU A 397 -21.09 -18.87 23.76
N LYS A 398 -21.90 -19.89 24.05
CA LYS A 398 -21.74 -21.23 23.44
C LYS A 398 -22.03 -21.19 21.94
N GLU A 399 -23.07 -20.48 21.51
CA GLU A 399 -23.37 -20.28 20.09
C GLU A 399 -22.22 -19.55 19.37
N GLU A 400 -21.66 -18.50 19.97
CA GLU A 400 -20.47 -17.82 19.47
C GLU A 400 -19.30 -18.79 19.27
N ILE A 401 -19.02 -19.66 20.26
CA ILE A 401 -17.97 -20.67 20.18
C ILE A 401 -18.20 -21.63 19.00
N THR A 402 -19.43 -22.07 18.74
CA THR A 402 -19.75 -22.93 17.59
C THR A 402 -19.54 -22.19 16.27
N SER A 403 -19.99 -20.94 16.17
CA SER A 403 -19.83 -20.11 14.98
C SER A 403 -18.35 -19.81 14.66
N LEU A 404 -17.54 -19.54 15.69
CA LEU A 404 -16.09 -19.34 15.58
C LEU A 404 -15.39 -20.62 15.14
N SER A 405 -15.84 -21.79 15.62
CA SER A 405 -15.31 -23.09 15.19
C SER A 405 -15.59 -23.33 13.69
N ALA A 406 -16.79 -23.03 13.22
CA ALA A 406 -17.12 -23.08 11.80
C ALA A 406 -16.29 -22.08 10.97
N LYS A 407 -16.08 -20.86 11.48
CA LYS A 407 -15.22 -19.85 10.84
C LYS A 407 -13.78 -20.33 10.70
N ILE A 408 -13.21 -20.92 11.75
CA ILE A 408 -11.85 -21.49 11.72
C ILE A 408 -11.74 -22.55 10.61
N SER A 409 -12.69 -23.48 10.52
CA SER A 409 -12.69 -24.51 9.46
C SER A 409 -12.74 -23.91 8.05
N ARG A 410 -13.58 -22.87 7.86
CA ARG A 410 -13.67 -22.15 6.57
C ARG A 410 -12.35 -21.45 6.21
N LEU A 411 -11.70 -20.79 7.17
CA LEU A 411 -10.42 -20.10 6.96
C LEU A 411 -9.30 -21.11 6.66
N SER A 412 -9.23 -22.22 7.39
CA SER A 412 -8.26 -23.30 7.12
C SER A 412 -8.42 -23.90 5.72
N LYS A 413 -9.66 -24.08 5.25
CA LYS A 413 -9.93 -24.52 3.86
C LYS A 413 -9.40 -23.50 2.84
N LYS A 414 -9.63 -22.19 3.07
CA LYS A 414 -9.10 -21.13 2.20
C LYS A 414 -7.57 -21.12 2.17
N GLN A 415 -6.90 -21.33 3.32
CA GLN A 415 -5.43 -21.45 3.36
C GLN A 415 -4.92 -22.59 2.51
N ALA A 416 -5.55 -23.78 2.60
CA ALA A 416 -5.19 -24.93 1.78
C ALA A 416 -5.36 -24.63 0.28
N GLN A 417 -6.45 -23.97 -0.11
CA GLN A 417 -6.68 -23.54 -1.49
C GLN A 417 -5.59 -22.59 -1.99
N LEU A 418 -5.18 -21.61 -1.20
CA LEU A 418 -4.10 -20.68 -1.57
C LEU A 418 -2.74 -21.38 -1.66
N ARG A 419 -2.44 -22.34 -0.77
CA ARG A 419 -1.21 -23.15 -0.86
C ARG A 419 -1.16 -23.96 -2.15
N ASN A 420 -2.28 -24.57 -2.54
CA ASN A 420 -2.39 -25.28 -3.82
C ASN A 420 -2.17 -24.33 -5.00
N GLN A 421 -2.73 -23.11 -4.96
CA GLN A 421 -2.51 -22.11 -6.01
C GLN A 421 -1.03 -21.72 -6.15
N ILE A 422 -0.29 -21.58 -5.03
CA ILE A 422 1.15 -21.31 -5.08
C ILE A 422 1.89 -22.48 -5.72
N ALA A 423 1.62 -23.71 -5.28
CA ALA A 423 2.24 -24.91 -5.85
C ALA A 423 1.96 -25.06 -7.35
N ASP A 424 0.73 -24.78 -7.79
CA ASP A 424 0.36 -24.81 -9.21
C ASP A 424 1.14 -23.75 -10.01
N MET A 425 1.32 -22.54 -9.47
CA MET A 425 2.13 -21.51 -10.11
C MET A 425 3.61 -21.90 -10.22
N GLU A 426 4.17 -22.53 -9.17
CA GLU A 426 5.56 -23.00 -9.16
C GLU A 426 5.79 -24.07 -10.21
N GLN A 427 4.88 -25.04 -10.30
CA GLN A 427 4.90 -26.05 -11.35
C GLN A 427 4.80 -25.44 -12.75
N GLN A 428 3.93 -24.43 -12.95
CA GLN A 428 3.82 -23.73 -14.24
C GLN A 428 5.10 -22.98 -14.61
N LYS A 429 5.78 -22.35 -13.65
CA LYS A 429 7.06 -21.67 -13.89
C LYS A 429 8.15 -22.67 -14.26
N GLU A 430 8.32 -23.73 -13.49
CA GLU A 430 9.29 -24.78 -13.78
C GLU A 430 9.05 -25.43 -15.14
N ALA A 431 7.79 -25.71 -15.49
CA ALA A 431 7.43 -26.25 -16.79
C ALA A 431 7.83 -25.30 -17.93
N LYS A 432 7.59 -23.99 -17.77
CA LYS A 432 8.00 -22.97 -18.75
C LYS A 432 9.53 -22.89 -18.89
N GLU A 433 10.27 -22.94 -17.79
CA GLU A 433 11.73 -22.94 -17.81
C GLU A 433 12.29 -24.19 -18.50
N LYS A 434 11.77 -25.37 -18.17
CA LYS A 434 12.12 -26.64 -18.84
C LYS A 434 11.84 -26.57 -20.35
N MET A 435 10.70 -26.02 -20.76
CA MET A 435 10.36 -25.81 -22.17
C MET A 435 11.31 -24.82 -22.86
N LYS A 436 11.72 -23.73 -22.19
CA LYS A 436 12.71 -22.77 -22.71
C LYS A 436 14.07 -23.44 -22.93
N VAL A 437 14.54 -24.24 -21.97
CA VAL A 437 15.81 -25.00 -22.08
C VAL A 437 15.75 -26.01 -23.22
N GLN A 438 14.70 -26.83 -23.30
CA GLN A 438 14.53 -27.80 -24.39
C GLN A 438 14.50 -27.13 -25.77
N LYS A 439 13.82 -25.98 -25.90
CA LYS A 439 13.80 -25.21 -27.15
C LYS A 439 15.19 -24.70 -27.53
N ARG A 440 15.99 -24.23 -26.57
CA ARG A 440 17.39 -23.80 -26.81
C ARG A 440 18.25 -24.97 -27.25
N GLU A 441 18.18 -26.11 -26.57
CA GLU A 441 18.91 -27.32 -26.97
C GLU A 441 18.52 -27.81 -28.37
N GLN A 442 17.23 -27.76 -28.72
CA GLN A 442 16.77 -28.07 -30.07
C GLN A 442 17.33 -27.10 -31.11
N GLN A 443 17.32 -25.79 -30.81
CA GLN A 443 17.90 -24.76 -31.68
C GLN A 443 19.42 -24.97 -31.87
N GLU A 444 20.15 -25.29 -30.82
CA GLU A 444 21.58 -25.61 -30.89
C GLU A 444 21.85 -26.84 -31.74
N LYS A 445 21.07 -27.92 -31.56
CA LYS A 445 21.14 -29.12 -32.40
C LYS A 445 20.88 -28.78 -33.87
N HIS A 446 19.84 -28.00 -34.16
CA HIS A 446 19.55 -27.52 -35.52
C HIS A 446 20.69 -26.68 -36.09
N HIS A 447 21.27 -25.77 -35.32
CA HIS A 447 22.42 -24.96 -35.73
C HIS A 447 23.68 -25.81 -35.99
N LEU A 448 23.95 -26.80 -35.14
CA LEU A 448 25.07 -27.72 -35.32
C LEU A 448 24.92 -28.54 -36.61
N VAL A 449 23.71 -29.04 -36.87
CA VAL A 449 23.38 -29.76 -38.10
C VAL A 449 23.54 -28.85 -39.32
N GLN A 450 23.03 -27.62 -39.27
CA GLN A 450 23.17 -26.65 -40.36
C GLN A 450 24.64 -26.30 -40.62
N LYS A 451 25.44 -26.07 -39.56
CA LYS A 451 26.88 -25.86 -39.68
C LYS A 451 27.57 -27.05 -40.35
N LYS A 452 27.24 -28.30 -39.94
CA LYS A 452 27.77 -29.51 -40.56
C LYS A 452 27.45 -29.57 -42.06
N PHE A 453 26.20 -29.30 -42.46
CA PHE A 453 25.82 -29.22 -43.88
C PHE A 453 26.65 -28.18 -44.65
N LEU A 454 26.84 -26.98 -44.08
CA LEU A 454 27.67 -25.93 -44.71
C LEU A 454 29.14 -26.34 -44.85
N TYR A 455 29.71 -27.04 -43.86
CA TYR A 455 31.08 -27.56 -43.95
C TYR A 455 31.22 -28.65 -45.01
N MET A 456 30.23 -29.54 -45.10
CA MET A 456 30.20 -30.61 -46.11
C MET A 456 30.10 -30.02 -47.52
N ASP A 457 29.20 -29.06 -47.76
CA ASP A 457 29.06 -28.36 -49.05
C ASP A 457 30.35 -27.59 -49.43
N ARG A 458 30.99 -26.90 -48.48
CA ARG A 458 32.31 -26.26 -48.71
C ARG A 458 33.39 -27.28 -49.05
N GLY A 459 33.39 -28.43 -48.37
CA GLY A 459 34.32 -29.54 -48.62
C GLY A 459 34.13 -30.15 -50.01
N GLU A 460 32.89 -30.37 -50.44
CA GLU A 460 32.55 -30.87 -51.77
C GLU A 460 32.94 -29.88 -52.87
N LYS A 461 32.65 -28.58 -52.69
CA LYS A 461 33.08 -27.52 -53.61
C LYS A 461 34.62 -27.47 -53.75
N SER A 462 35.36 -27.65 -52.66
CA SER A 462 36.83 -27.72 -52.67
C SER A 462 37.36 -28.97 -53.40
N LYS A 463 36.76 -30.14 -53.16
CA LYS A 463 37.09 -31.38 -53.88
C LYS A 463 36.78 -31.26 -55.38
N HIS A 464 35.64 -30.66 -55.73
CA HIS A 464 35.25 -30.38 -57.12
C HIS A 464 36.27 -29.48 -57.82
N LYS A 465 36.69 -28.38 -57.16
CA LYS A 465 37.74 -27.48 -57.66
C LYS A 465 39.07 -28.21 -57.90
N LYS A 466 39.49 -29.08 -56.97
CA LYS A 466 40.70 -29.92 -57.14
C LYS A 466 40.59 -30.89 -58.32
N ARG A 467 39.42 -31.53 -58.52
CA ARG A 467 39.17 -32.41 -59.67
C ARG A 467 39.24 -31.65 -61.00
N LEU A 468 38.68 -30.43 -61.07
CA LEU A 468 38.78 -29.57 -62.24
C LEU A 468 40.24 -29.20 -62.55
N VAL A 469 41.03 -28.86 -61.53
CA VAL A 469 42.46 -28.57 -61.68
C VAL A 469 43.22 -29.81 -62.18
N CYS A 470 43.04 -30.98 -61.56
CA CYS A 470 43.66 -32.23 -62.03
C CYS A 470 43.28 -32.53 -63.49
N ARG A 471 42.01 -32.38 -63.87
CA ARG A 471 41.53 -32.57 -65.24
C ARG A 471 42.19 -31.59 -66.22
N SER A 472 42.44 -30.35 -65.81
CA SER A 472 43.16 -29.38 -66.64
C SER A 472 44.63 -29.76 -66.86
N PHE A 473 45.30 -30.36 -65.86
CA PHE A 473 46.67 -30.85 -65.99
C PHE A 473 46.75 -32.11 -66.87
N THR A 474 45.79 -33.03 -66.78
CA THR A 474 45.76 -34.21 -67.67
C THR A 474 45.50 -33.80 -69.12
N MET A 475 44.54 -32.91 -69.37
CA MET A 475 44.26 -32.38 -70.71
C MET A 475 45.48 -31.65 -71.31
N ARG A 476 46.26 -30.92 -70.50
CA ARG A 476 47.54 -30.31 -70.94
C ARG A 476 48.61 -31.34 -71.27
N ARG A 477 48.73 -32.42 -70.48
CA ARG A 477 49.67 -33.51 -70.77
C ARG A 477 49.30 -34.25 -72.06
N GLU A 478 48.02 -34.50 -72.29
CA GLU A 478 47.53 -35.13 -73.53
C GLU A 478 47.79 -34.25 -74.74
N LYS A 479 47.59 -32.93 -74.63
CA LYS A 479 48.00 -31.96 -75.67
C LYS A 479 49.50 -31.96 -75.93
N ASN A 480 50.34 -31.89 -74.89
CA ASN A 480 51.78 -31.95 -75.08
C ASN A 480 52.27 -33.30 -75.63
N CYS A 481 51.60 -34.42 -75.33
CA CYS A 481 51.91 -35.73 -75.91
C CYS A 481 51.45 -35.87 -77.36
N THR A 482 50.39 -35.18 -77.77
CA THR A 482 49.95 -35.13 -79.18
C THR A 482 50.89 -34.25 -79.98
N GLU A 483 51.25 -33.07 -79.48
CA GLU A 483 52.26 -32.18 -80.08
C GLU A 483 53.65 -32.89 -80.18
N ASN A 484 54.10 -33.61 -79.15
CA ASN A 484 55.36 -34.36 -79.24
C ASN A 484 55.31 -35.56 -80.20
N LYS A 485 54.14 -36.16 -80.42
CA LYS A 485 53.97 -37.21 -81.44
C LYS A 485 54.00 -36.61 -82.84
N GLU A 486 53.38 -35.45 -83.04
CA GLU A 486 53.44 -34.69 -84.29
C GLU A 486 54.89 -34.28 -84.64
N ILE A 487 55.67 -33.82 -83.64
CA ILE A 487 57.10 -33.49 -83.80
C ILE A 487 57.98 -34.72 -84.09
N GLN A 488 57.58 -35.93 -83.64
CA GLN A 488 58.30 -37.17 -83.94
C GLN A 488 57.96 -37.72 -85.33
N THR A 489 56.72 -37.53 -85.81
CA THR A 489 56.34 -37.86 -87.19
C THR A 489 56.99 -36.93 -88.21
N GLU A 490 57.18 -35.64 -87.89
CA GLU A 490 57.92 -34.69 -88.76
C GLU A 490 59.44 -34.94 -88.82
N LYS A 491 60.00 -35.80 -87.96
CA LYS A 491 61.43 -36.18 -87.99
C LYS A 491 61.70 -37.53 -88.65
N GLN A 492 60.66 -38.21 -89.15
CA GLN A 492 60.78 -39.46 -89.91
C GLN A 492 60.38 -39.34 -91.39
N GLU A 493 60.10 -38.12 -91.86
CA GLU A 493 60.11 -37.71 -93.27
C GLU A 493 61.40 -36.94 -93.55
#